data_AF-A0A1F3ZPG4-F1
#
_entry.id   AF-A0A1F3ZPG4-F1
#
_cell.length_a   1.000
_cell.length_b   1.000
_cell.length_c   1.000
_cell.angle_alpha   90.00
_cell.angle_beta   90.00
_cell.angle_gamma   90.00
#
_symmetry.space_group_name_H-M   'P 1'
#
loop_
_entity.id
_entity.type
_entity.pdbx_description
1 polymer ?
#
loop_
_entity_poly.entity_id
_entity_poly.type
_entity_poly.pdbx_seq_one_letter_code
_entity_poly.pdbx_strand_id
1 'polypeptide(L)' 'MGSNLYEEIVKLDAATRLQLAQDLLDSVASETFATPLTPEQRAELQVRLAHYRARPDEPTVTLAEIKARVGMK' A
#
# COMPACT_ATOMS: atom_id res chain seq x y z
N MET A 1 -24.46 25.80 14.34
CA MET A 1 -25.22 24.67 13.77
C MET A 1 -24.28 24.00 12.79
N GLY A 2 -23.70 22.86 13.15
CA GLY A 2 -22.87 22.11 12.21
C GLY A 2 -23.80 21.31 11.31
N SER A 3 -23.87 21.64 10.03
CA SER A 3 -24.52 20.76 9.06
C SER A 3 -23.85 19.39 9.12
N ASN A 4 -24.67 18.34 9.09
CA ASN A 4 -24.18 16.99 8.97
C ASN A 4 -23.56 16.83 7.57
N LEU A 5 -22.24 16.60 7.50
CA LEU A 5 -21.49 16.47 6.24
C LEU A 5 -22.13 15.47 5.28
N TYR A 6 -22.72 14.40 5.81
CA TYR A 6 -23.43 13.42 5.00
C TYR A 6 -24.64 14.03 4.28
N GLU A 7 -25.42 14.88 4.95
CA GLU A 7 -26.57 15.55 4.35
C GLU A 7 -26.15 16.49 3.21
N GLU A 8 -24.99 17.15 3.34
CA GLU A 8 -24.46 17.99 2.27
C GLU A 8 -23.96 17.17 1.07
N ILE A 9 -23.31 16.02 1.31
CA ILE A 9 -22.85 15.12 0.24
C ILE A 9 -24.04 14.55 -0.54
N VAL A 10 -25.13 14.19 0.14
CA VAL A 10 -26.33 13.64 -0.53
C VAL A 10 -27.01 14.66 -1.44
N LYS A 11 -26.86 15.97 -1.19
CA LYS A 11 -27.38 17.04 -2.07
C LYS A 11 -26.62 17.16 -3.40
N LEU A 12 -25.41 16.62 -3.49
CA LEU A 12 -24.63 16.59 -4.74
C LEU A 12 -25.27 15.65 -5.76
N ASP A 13 -25.09 15.96 -7.04
CA ASP A 13 -25.52 15.06 -8.12
C ASP A 13 -24.69 13.76 -8.13
N ALA A 14 -25.20 12.74 -8.82
CA ALA A 14 -24.61 11.41 -8.80
C ALA A 14 -23.18 11.37 -9.36
N ALA A 15 -22.87 12.17 -10.38
CA ALA A 15 -21.53 12.21 -10.98
C ALA A 15 -20.54 12.85 -10.00
N THR A 16 -20.92 13.96 -9.38
CA THR A 16 -20.09 14.65 -8.37
C THR A 16 -19.84 13.77 -7.15
N ARG A 17 -20.84 13.02 -6.67
CA ARG A 17 -20.63 12.06 -5.56
C ARG A 17 -19.68 10.93 -5.93
N LEU A 18 -19.77 10.41 -7.16
CA LEU A 18 -18.86 9.37 -7.64
C LEU A 18 -17.42 9.90 -7.72
N GLN A 19 -17.22 11.10 -8.27
CA GLN A 19 -15.91 11.72 -8.34
C GLN A 19 -15.33 11.95 -6.95
N LEU A 20 -16.12 12.49 -6.01
CA LEU A 20 -15.68 12.68 -4.63
C LEU A 20 -15.25 11.36 -3.97
N ALA A 21 -15.98 10.27 -4.21
CA ALA A 21 -15.62 8.96 -3.68
C ALA A 21 -14.29 8.45 -4.27
N GLN A 22 -14.07 8.67 -5.57
CA GLN A 22 -12.81 8.32 -6.24
C GLN A 22 -11.64 9.15 -5.71
N ASP A 23 -11.82 10.47 -5.58
CA ASP A 23 -10.78 11.37 -5.06
C ASP A 23 -10.39 11.01 -3.61
N LEU A 24 -11.36 10.61 -2.78
CA LEU A 24 -11.10 10.14 -1.42
C LEU A 24 -10.36 8.80 -1.40
N LEU A 25 -10.72 7.87 -2.29
CA LEU A 25 -10.01 6.60 -2.44
C LEU A 25 -8.57 6.83 -2.92
N ASP A 26 -8.35 7.72 -3.88
CA ASP A 26 -7.03 8.08 -4.39
C ASP A 26 -6.18 8.78 -3.31
N SER A 27 -6.78 9.66 -2.52
CA SER A 27 -6.14 10.29 -1.36
C SER A 27 -5.60 9.23 -0.39
N VAL A 28 -6.44 8.27 0.00
CA VAL A 28 -6.04 7.17 0.88
C VAL A 28 -5.00 6.27 0.22
N ALA A 29 -5.12 5.97 -1.07
CA ALA A 29 -4.12 5.17 -1.79
C ALA A 29 -2.76 5.88 -1.90
N SER A 30 -2.75 7.21 -1.93
CA SER A 30 -1.54 8.04 -1.95
C SER A 30 -0.89 8.19 -0.56
N GLU A 31 -1.67 8.02 0.52
CA GLU A 31 -1.12 7.89 1.86
C GLU A 31 -0.29 6.59 1.93
N THR A 32 1.02 6.77 2.12
CA THR A 32 1.92 5.63 2.25
C THR A 32 1.69 4.99 3.62
N PHE A 33 0.79 4.01 3.70
CA PHE A 33 0.56 3.21 4.92
C PHE A 33 1.78 2.35 5.32
N ALA A 34 2.79 2.28 4.46
CA ALA A 34 4.06 1.64 4.79
C ALA A 34 4.94 2.62 5.56
N THR A 35 5.33 2.24 6.78
CA THR A 35 6.39 2.92 7.51
C THR A 35 7.61 3.07 6.60
N PRO A 36 8.18 4.28 6.45
CA PRO A 36 9.39 4.45 5.66
C PRO A 36 10.47 3.49 6.16
N LEU A 37 11.11 2.76 5.22
CA LEU A 37 12.22 1.88 5.57
C LEU A 37 13.31 2.69 6.27
N THR A 38 13.87 2.14 7.35
CA THR A 38 15.07 2.72 7.96
C THR A 38 16.22 2.71 6.95
N PRO A 39 17.25 3.58 7.12
CA PRO A 39 18.42 3.56 6.25
C PRO A 39 19.06 2.17 6.11
N GLU A 40 19.10 1.41 7.19
CA GLU A 40 19.65 0.05 7.25
C GLU A 40 18.78 -0.93 6.44
N GLN A 41 17.45 -0.86 6.62
CA GLN A 41 16.51 -1.69 5.85
C GLN A 41 16.58 -1.37 4.35
N ARG A 42 16.76 -0.10 3.98
CA ARG A 42 16.92 0.32 2.59
C ARG A 42 18.24 -0.18 2.00
N ALA A 43 19.33 -0.10 2.75
CA ALA A 43 20.63 -0.62 2.32
C ALA A 43 20.57 -2.14 2.10
N GLU A 44 19.97 -2.88 3.03
CA GLU A 44 19.77 -4.33 2.91
C GLU A 44 18.90 -4.67 1.69
N LEU A 45 17.81 -3.94 1.47
CA LEU A 45 16.96 -4.14 0.29
C LEU A 45 17.74 -3.94 -1.02
N GLN A 46 18.58 -2.90 -1.10
CA GLN A 46 19.41 -2.66 -2.28
C GLN A 46 20.39 -3.80 -2.54
N VAL A 47 21.04 -4.32 -1.49
CA VAL A 47 21.95 -5.47 -1.59
C VAL A 47 21.22 -6.71 -2.11
N ARG A 48 20.05 -7.03 -1.53
CA ARG A 48 19.25 -8.19 -1.96
C ARG A 48 18.74 -8.07 -3.39
N LEU A 49 18.31 -6.88 -3.81
CA LEU A 49 17.87 -6.64 -5.18
C LEU A 49 19.03 -6.78 -6.18
N ALA A 50 20.22 -6.29 -5.84
CA ALA A 50 21.40 -6.47 -6.68
C ALA A 50 21.78 -7.96 -6.79
N HIS A 51 21.72 -8.70 -5.68
CA HIS A 51 21.96 -10.14 -5.65
C HIS A 51 21.00 -10.90 -6.56
N TYR A 52 19.69 -10.66 -6.41
CA TYR A 52 18.65 -11.31 -7.21
C TYR A 52 18.81 -11.01 -8.70
N ARG A 53 19.10 -9.76 -9.07
CA ARG A 53 19.34 -9.37 -10.46
C ARG A 53 20.57 -10.07 -11.07
N ALA A 54 21.60 -10.31 -10.27
CA ALA A 54 22.81 -11.01 -10.70
C ALA A 54 22.62 -12.54 -10.77
N ARG A 55 21.60 -13.09 -10.10
CA ARG A 55 21.33 -14.53 -9.99
C ARG A 55 19.83 -14.84 -10.18
N PRO A 56 19.26 -14.61 -11.37
CA PRO A 56 17.83 -14.77 -11.60
C PRO A 56 17.36 -16.22 -11.46
N ASP A 57 18.24 -17.20 -11.70
CA ASP A 57 17.91 -18.63 -11.65
C ASP A 57 18.17 -19.26 -10.26
N GLU A 58 18.59 -18.45 -9.28
CA GLU A 58 18.76 -18.92 -7.92
C GLU A 58 17.40 -19.32 -7.33
N PRO A 59 17.28 -20.52 -6.73
CA PRO A 59 16.03 -20.95 -6.12
C PRO A 59 15.56 -19.95 -5.05
N THR A 60 14.41 -19.33 -5.28
CA THR A 60 13.77 -18.43 -4.31
C THR A 60 12.66 -19.15 -3.55
N VAL A 61 12.38 -18.69 -2.34
CA VAL A 61 11.17 -19.09 -1.59
C VAL A 61 10.10 -18.02 -1.73
N THR A 62 8.86 -18.44 -1.85
CA THR A 62 7.67 -17.59 -1.85
C THR A 62 7.42 -17.00 -0.46
N LEU A 63 6.73 -15.87 -0.42
CA LEU A 63 6.30 -15.28 0.86
C LEU A 63 5.41 -16.24 1.66
N ALA A 64 4.61 -17.07 0.99
CA ALA A 64 3.77 -18.08 1.63
C ALA A 64 4.63 -19.14 2.37
N GLU A 65 5.70 -19.62 1.74
CA GLU A 65 6.63 -20.58 2.35
C GLU A 65 7.39 -19.95 3.53
N ILE A 66 7.80 -18.69 3.41
CA ILE A 66 8.42 -17.95 4.53
C ILE A 66 7.44 -17.87 5.70
N LYS A 67 6.20 -17.42 5.48
CA LYS A 67 5.16 -17.31 6.50
C LYS A 67 4.90 -18.64 7.20
N ALA A 68 4.76 -19.73 6.43
CA ALA A 68 4.60 -21.08 6.96
C ALA A 68 5.77 -21.48 7.88
N ARG A 69 7.02 -21.15 7.49
CA ARG A 69 8.21 -21.46 8.27
C ARG A 69 8.33 -20.67 9.57
N VAL A 70 7.88 -19.41 9.59
CA VAL A 70 7.97 -18.53 10.76
C VAL A 70 6.70 -18.51 11.62
N GLY A 71 5.70 -19.34 11.30
CA GLY A 71 4.45 -19.45 12.06
C GLY A 71 3.51 -18.24 11.92
N MET A 72 3.70 -17.43 10.87
CA MET A 72 2.79 -16.32 10.55
C MET A 72 1.63 -16.85 9.71
N LYS A 73 0.39 -16.62 10.16
CA LYS A 73 -0.83 -16.93 9.41
C LYS A 73 -1.14 -15.84 8.38
#